data_AF-A0A3P7FB61-F1
#
_entry.id   AF-A0A3P7FB61-F1
#
_cell.length_a   1.000
_cell.length_b   1.000
_cell.length_c   1.000
_cell.angle_alpha   90.00
_cell.angle_beta   90.00
_cell.angle_gamma   90.00
#
_symmetry.space_group_name_H-M   'P 1'
#
loop_
_entity.id
_entity.type
_entity.pdbx_description
1 polymer ?
#
loop_
_entity_poly.entity_id
_entity_poly.type
_entity_poly.pdbx_seq_one_letter_code
_entity_poly.pdbx_strand_id
1 'polypeptide(L)'
;MRSCETFTSGDVIRFEVAVLLCLCRREGSVRQGADIAALVHEAGIIAMQESISGSNTDGCRRVTMKHFQNAAQRIRPSVPEKDRLVYRKLKEMYGKLRSE
;
A
#
# COMPACT_ATOMS: atom_id res chain seq x y z
N MET A 1 6.70 -19.93 -7.81
CA MET A 1 6.58 -18.47 -8.07
C MET A 1 5.14 -18.21 -8.50
N ARG A 2 4.29 -17.60 -7.67
CA ARG A 2 2.92 -17.26 -8.11
C ARG A 2 3.02 -16.06 -9.06
N SER A 3 2.66 -16.29 -10.32
CA SER A 3 2.61 -15.27 -11.37
C SER A 3 1.81 -14.06 -10.92
N CYS A 4 2.37 -12.87 -11.12
CA CYS A 4 1.59 -11.63 -11.08
C CYS A 4 0.62 -11.67 -12.27
N GLU A 5 -0.64 -12.02 -12.03
CA GLU A 5 -1.69 -11.95 -13.04
C GLU A 5 -1.90 -10.50 -13.46
N THR A 6 -1.55 -10.19 -14.70
CA THR A 6 -1.76 -8.89 -15.31
C THR A 6 -3.21 -8.77 -15.77
N PHE A 7 -4.07 -8.15 -14.96
CA PHE A 7 -5.50 -8.02 -15.26
C PHE A 7 -5.76 -7.07 -16.43
N THR A 8 -6.44 -7.55 -17.48
CA THR A 8 -6.71 -6.87 -18.74
C THR A 8 -8.00 -6.07 -18.75
N SER A 9 -7.90 -4.82 -19.21
CA SER A 9 -8.90 -4.02 -19.94
C SER A 9 -10.36 -4.06 -19.46
N GLY A 10 -10.75 -3.09 -18.62
CA GLY A 10 -12.16 -2.79 -18.33
C GLY A 10 -12.43 -2.21 -16.94
N ASP A 11 -11.56 -2.48 -15.98
CA ASP A 11 -11.85 -2.21 -14.57
C ASP A 11 -11.12 -0.97 -14.05
N VAL A 12 -11.90 0.03 -13.65
CA VAL A 12 -11.49 1.20 -12.87
C VAL A 12 -10.67 0.72 -11.67
N ILE A 13 -9.36 1.03 -11.68
CA ILE A 13 -8.35 0.83 -10.64
C ILE A 13 -8.79 -0.14 -9.53
N ARG A 14 -8.88 -1.44 -9.86
CA ARG A 14 -8.98 -2.46 -8.81
C ARG A 14 -7.65 -2.55 -8.11
N PHE A 15 -7.54 -1.87 -6.99
CA PHE A 15 -6.47 -2.08 -6.03
C PHE A 15 -6.64 -3.45 -5.42
N GLU A 16 -5.95 -4.44 -6.00
CA GLU A 16 -5.88 -5.77 -5.42
C GLU A 16 -5.21 -5.67 -4.05
N VAL A 17 -5.96 -5.99 -3.00
CA VAL A 17 -5.45 -6.08 -1.62
C VAL A 17 -4.26 -7.04 -1.55
N ALA A 18 -4.16 -7.99 -2.49
CA ALA A 18 -3.01 -8.87 -2.66
C ALA A 18 -1.68 -8.13 -2.89
N VAL A 19 -1.66 -7.04 -3.68
CA VAL A 19 -0.45 -6.24 -3.92
C VAL A 19 0.03 -5.61 -2.62
N LEU A 20 -0.92 -5.06 -1.86
CA LEU A 20 -0.67 -4.40 -0.60
C LEU A 20 -0.18 -5.38 0.49
N LEU A 21 -0.79 -6.56 0.56
CA LEU A 21 -0.34 -7.64 1.45
C LEU A 21 1.08 -8.13 1.08
N CYS A 22 1.40 -8.21 -0.21
CA CYS A 22 2.73 -8.60 -0.68
C CYS A 22 3.79 -7.56 -0.28
N LEU A 23 3.47 -6.27 -0.38
CA LEU A 23 4.35 -5.18 0.09
C LEU A 23 4.60 -5.24 1.58
N CYS A 24 3.54 -5.33 2.40
CA CYS A 24 3.66 -5.46 3.85
C CYS A 24 4.46 -6.70 4.25
N ARG A 25 4.34 -7.83 3.52
CA ARG A 25 5.14 -9.03 3.77
C ARG A 25 6.61 -8.87 3.39
N ARG A 26 6.94 -8.12 2.35
CA ARG A 26 8.34 -7.92 1.92
C ARG A 26 9.09 -6.90 2.77
N GLU A 27 8.44 -5.82 3.16
CA GLU A 27 9.10 -4.73 3.90
C GLU A 27 9.10 -4.95 5.41
N GLY A 28 8.35 -5.94 5.92
CA GLY A 28 8.23 -6.21 7.36
C GLY A 28 7.57 -5.06 8.15
N SER A 29 7.18 -3.98 7.49
CA SER A 29 6.57 -2.81 8.09
C SER A 29 5.06 -3.01 8.21
N VAL A 30 4.54 -3.05 9.44
CA VAL A 30 3.10 -2.91 9.66
C VAL A 30 2.72 -1.48 9.28
N ARG A 31 1.86 -1.31 8.27
CA ARG A 31 1.30 0.01 7.94
C ARG A 31 -0.09 0.12 8.56
N GLN A 32 -0.39 1.26 9.17
CA GLN A 32 -1.75 1.50 9.66
C GLN A 32 -2.72 1.66 8.47
N GLY A 33 -4.02 1.50 8.70
CA GLY A 33 -5.04 1.66 7.64
C GLY A 33 -4.94 3.02 6.92
N ALA A 34 -4.57 4.08 7.65
CA ALA A 34 -4.32 5.40 7.07
C ALA A 34 -3.09 5.42 6.15
N ASP A 35 -1.98 4.81 6.57
CA ASP A 35 -0.76 4.72 5.74
C ASP A 35 -1.01 3.90 4.48
N ILE A 36 -1.86 2.87 4.57
CA ILE A 36 -2.30 2.06 3.44
C ILE A 36 -3.11 2.91 2.46
N ALA A 37 -4.08 3.69 2.95
CA ALA A 37 -4.88 4.57 2.12
C ALA A 37 -4.01 5.63 1.42
N ALA A 38 -3.06 6.22 2.15
CA ALA A 38 -2.07 7.13 1.58
C ALA A 38 -1.23 6.46 0.50
N LEU A 39 -0.80 5.21 0.71
CA LEU A 39 0.00 4.44 -0.24
C LEU A 39 -0.75 4.20 -1.56
N VAL A 40 -1.99 3.76 -1.45
CA VAL A 40 -2.88 3.53 -2.59
C VAL A 40 -3.10 4.82 -3.38
N HIS A 41 -3.35 5.93 -2.66
CA HIS A 41 -3.55 7.24 -3.26
C HIS A 41 -2.30 7.71 -4.02
N GLU A 42 -1.12 7.65 -3.39
CA GLU A 42 0.13 8.10 -3.99
C GLU A 42 0.56 7.21 -5.17
N ALA A 43 0.38 5.89 -5.07
CA ALA A 43 0.64 4.98 -6.18
C ALA A 43 -0.27 5.26 -7.38
N GLY A 44 -1.53 5.64 -7.12
CA GLY A 44 -2.46 6.10 -8.15
C GLY A 44 -1.99 7.41 -8.80
N ILE A 45 -1.52 8.38 -8.02
CA ILE A 45 -0.97 9.64 -8.53
C ILE A 45 0.26 9.40 -9.39
N ILE A 46 1.21 8.57 -8.95
CA ILE A 46 2.42 8.24 -9.73
C ILE A 46 2.03 7.59 -11.06
N ALA A 47 1.14 6.61 -11.03
CA ALA A 47 0.63 5.98 -12.25
C ALA A 47 -0.04 7.00 -13.18
N MET A 48 -0.81 7.94 -12.62
CA MET A 48 -1.45 9.02 -13.37
C MET A 48 -0.42 10.00 -13.95
N GLN A 49 0.60 10.39 -13.20
CA GLN A 49 1.66 11.30 -13.65
C GLN A 49 2.45 10.69 -14.81
N GLU A 50 2.91 9.45 -14.68
CA GLU A 50 3.59 8.71 -15.75
C GLU A 50 2.73 8.66 -17.01
N SER A 51 1.42 8.56 -16.81
CA SER A 51 0.47 8.50 -17.90
C SER A 51 0.27 9.82 -18.63
N ILE A 52 0.39 10.95 -17.94
CA ILE A 52 0.30 12.29 -18.53
C ILE A 52 1.63 12.64 -19.22
N SER A 53 2.76 12.26 -18.63
CA SER A 53 4.10 12.55 -19.15
C SER A 53 4.56 11.63 -20.29
N GLY A 54 4.04 10.40 -20.35
CA GLY A 54 4.38 9.42 -21.37
C GLY A 54 3.51 9.52 -22.62
N SER A 55 4.13 9.64 -23.80
CA SER A 55 3.51 9.57 -25.12
C SER A 55 2.99 8.16 -25.50
N ASN A 56 2.94 7.23 -24.56
CA ASN A 56 2.44 5.88 -24.80
C ASN A 56 0.91 5.86 -24.59
N THR A 57 0.22 6.19 -25.67
CA THR A 57 -1.25 6.17 -25.84
C THR A 57 -1.85 4.77 -25.88
N ASP A 58 -1.15 3.74 -25.38
CA ASP A 58 -1.61 2.36 -25.50
C ASP A 58 -2.42 1.92 -24.27
N GLY A 59 -3.68 2.37 -24.27
CA GLY A 59 -4.85 1.56 -23.91
C GLY A 59 -5.15 1.20 -22.44
N CYS A 60 -4.20 1.16 -21.50
CA CYS A 60 -4.55 0.77 -20.12
C CYS A 60 -3.48 1.18 -19.10
N ARG A 61 -3.68 2.32 -18.41
CA ARG A 61 -2.78 2.85 -17.38
C ARG A 61 -2.97 2.08 -16.07
N ARG A 62 -2.23 0.98 -15.90
CA ARG A 62 -2.35 0.10 -14.73
C ARG A 62 -1.41 0.55 -13.62
N VAL A 63 -1.89 0.53 -12.37
CA VAL A 63 -1.01 0.69 -11.21
C VAL A 63 -0.18 -0.58 -11.07
N THR A 64 1.14 -0.48 -11.20
CA THR A 64 2.06 -1.61 -11.02
C THR A 64 2.68 -1.61 -9.62
N MET A 65 3.27 -2.74 -9.23
CA MET A 65 4.05 -2.84 -7.99
C MET A 65 5.15 -1.77 -7.90
N LYS A 66 5.71 -1.33 -9.03
CA LYS A 66 6.73 -0.27 -9.06
C LYS A 66 6.19 1.06 -8.55
N HIS A 67 4.96 1.43 -8.91
CA HIS A 67 4.34 2.67 -8.42
C HIS A 67 4.11 2.61 -6.91
N PHE A 68 3.75 1.44 -6.39
CA PHE A 68 3.63 1.22 -4.95
C PHE A 68 4.97 1.29 -4.21
N GLN A 69 6.05 0.74 -4.78
CA GLN A 69 7.39 0.86 -4.20
C GLN A 69 7.86 2.32 -4.19
N ASN A 70 7.63 3.06 -5.28
CA ASN A 70 7.94 4.48 -5.35
C ASN A 70 7.10 5.29 -4.34
N ALA A 71 5.80 4.99 -4.23
CA ALA A 71 4.92 5.61 -3.25
C ALA A 71 5.34 5.27 -1.80
N ALA A 72 5.79 4.05 -1.54
CA ALA A 72 6.26 3.61 -0.23
C ALA A 72 7.49 4.40 0.24
N GLN A 73 8.38 4.77 -0.68
CA GLN A 73 9.55 5.60 -0.37
C GLN A 73 9.17 7.06 -0.09
N ARG A 74 8.08 7.55 -0.68
CA ARG A 74 7.62 8.94 -0.51
C ARG A 74 6.77 9.13 0.75
N ILE A 75 6.03 8.11 1.17
CA ILE A 75 5.12 8.21 2.31
C ILE A 75 5.86 7.87 3.60
N ARG A 76 5.88 8.84 4.51
CA ARG A 76 6.29 8.60 5.89
C ARG A 76 5.13 7.98 6.66
N PRO A 77 5.35 6.94 7.48
CA PRO A 77 4.31 6.39 8.34
C PRO A 77 3.77 7.47 9.28
N SER A 78 2.44 7.50 9.45
CA SER A 78 1.74 8.42 10.35
C SER A 78 2.15 8.20 11.81
N VAL A 79 2.40 6.94 12.20
CA VAL A 79 2.81 6.56 13.54
C VAL A 79 4.28 6.16 13.55
N PRO A 80 5.16 6.92 14.23
CA PRO A 80 6.56 6.56 14.42
C PRO A 80 6.73 5.19 15.08
N GLU A 81 7.84 4.51 14.80
CA GLU A 81 8.13 3.19 15.35
C GLU A 81 8.17 3.18 16.89
N LYS A 82 8.68 4.26 17.50
CA LYS A 82 8.66 4.46 18.96
C LYS A 82 7.25 4.35 19.55
N ASP A 83 6.28 4.98 18.90
CA ASP A 83 4.91 5.06 19.40
C ASP A 83 4.20 3.72 19.16
N ARG A 84 4.49 3.07 18.02
CA ARG A 84 4.02 1.70 17.75
C ARG A 84 4.43 0.71 18.84
N LEU A 85 5.68 0.79 19.31
CA LEU A 85 6.16 -0.06 20.40
C LEU A 85 5.43 0.23 21.72
N VAL A 86 5.24 1.52 22.06
CA VAL A 86 4.51 1.92 23.27
C VAL A 86 3.07 1.43 23.21
N TYR A 87 2.35 1.66 22.10
CA TYR A 87 0.99 1.18 21.94
C TYR A 87 0.89 -0.35 21.95
N ARG A 88 1.90 -1.06 21.42
CA ARG A 88 1.97 -2.52 21.51
C ARG A 88 2.11 -2.99 22.95
N LYS A 89 3.01 -2.39 23.73
CA LYS A 89 3.17 -2.69 25.16
C LYS A 89 1.89 -2.39 25.95
N LEU A 90 1.27 -1.24 25.70
CA LEU A 90 -0.02 -0.88 26.32
C LEU A 90 -1.11 -1.89 25.96
N LYS A 91 -1.18 -2.32 24.70
CA LYS A 91 -2.11 -3.36 24.24
C LYS A 91 -1.85 -4.71 24.91
N GLU A 92 -0.60 -5.08 25.15
CA GLU A 92 -0.26 -6.31 25.88
C GLU A 92 -0.65 -6.23 27.36
N MET A 93 -0.42 -5.08 28.01
CA MET A 93 -0.76 -4.88 29.43
C MET A 93 -2.27 -4.79 29.68
N TYR A 94 -3.00 -4.08 28.82
CA TYR A 94 -4.42 -3.75 29.05
C TYR A 94 -5.40 -4.42 28.08
N GLY A 95 -4.93 -5.08 27.02
CA GLY A 95 -5.77 -5.64 25.96
C GLY A 95 -6.59 -6.88 26.36
N LYS A 96 -6.46 -7.36 27.60
CA LYS A 96 -7.23 -8.48 28.15
C LYS A 96 -8.56 -8.09 28.81
N LEU A 97 -9.00 -6.83 28.70
CA LEU A 97 -10.20 -6.35 29.43
C LEU A 97 -11.55 -6.51 28.68
N ARG A 98 -11.66 -7.42 27.69
CA ARG A 98 -12.93 -7.72 26.98
C ARG A 98 -13.08 -9.18 26.57
N SER A 99 -12.86 -10.10 27.50
CA SER A 99 -13.35 -11.48 27.39
C SER A 99 -14.34 -11.74 28.52
N GLU A 100 -15.55 -11.23 28.35
CA GLU A 100 -16.78 -11.72 28.99
C GLU A 100 -17.80 -11.97 27.87
#